data_AF-A0A183V408-F1
#
_entry.id   AF-A0A183V408-F1
#
_cell.length_a   1.000
_cell.length_b   1.000
_cell.length_c   1.000
_cell.angle_alpha   90.00
_cell.angle_beta   90.00
_cell.angle_gamma   90.00
#
_symmetry.space_group_name_H-M   'P 1'
#
loop_
_entity.id
_entity.type
_entity.pdbx_description
1 polymer ?
#
loop_
_entity_poly.entity_id
_entity_poly.type
_entity_poly.pdbx_seq_one_letter_code
_entity_poly.pdbx_strand_id
1 'polypeptide(L)'
;MTWPQEVENILKLFHLEDDVLRKISEDIEDELVLGLEKGTPEATVAMLPSFIPALPDGSETGKYIAIDLSGKNLRIMLLTLKGAGQEPEQINHNFIVPASLFTFIANCLMKFLKEVDLLEANLPIGFVFSYPCELTSIRSARLLWWTKGFDIQDCLQKDVVKLLEEALDLSMLTNAKVKAIMNDTVGQLAAASFKYGPKCTVGVVIGYGCNSSYLEETANIKKFNAEAHNYKHDKMVVVTEWEEFGSHVSFVEKVYPFMESGSSGVASDWWSDSC
;
A
#
# COMPACT_ATOMS: atom_id res chain seq x y z
N MET A 1 0.08 -39.99 -16.71
CA MET A 1 -1.36 -39.99 -16.37
C MET A 1 -1.99 -39.05 -17.40
N THR A 2 -2.85 -39.55 -18.29
CA THR A 2 -3.54 -38.73 -19.30
C THR A 2 -4.84 -38.22 -18.71
N TRP A 3 -5.06 -36.91 -18.76
CA TRP A 3 -6.27 -36.30 -18.24
C TRP A 3 -7.43 -36.51 -19.23
N PRO A 4 -8.70 -36.46 -18.78
CA PRO A 4 -9.83 -36.38 -19.69
C PRO A 4 -9.72 -35.16 -20.61
N GLN A 5 -10.16 -35.27 -21.87
CA GLN A 5 -10.06 -34.17 -22.86
C GLN A 5 -10.67 -32.85 -22.39
N GLU A 6 -11.77 -32.93 -21.63
CA GLU A 6 -12.43 -31.76 -21.03
C GLU A 6 -11.51 -31.05 -20.03
N VAL A 7 -10.81 -31.81 -19.18
CA VAL A 7 -9.83 -31.27 -18.23
C VAL A 7 -8.65 -30.66 -18.97
N GLU A 8 -8.13 -31.31 -20.02
CA GLU A 8 -7.05 -30.75 -20.83
C GLU A 8 -7.45 -29.44 -21.51
N ASN A 9 -8.69 -29.36 -22.02
CA ASN A 9 -9.20 -28.14 -22.66
C ASN A 9 -9.32 -26.99 -21.66
N ILE A 10 -9.77 -27.26 -20.43
CA ILE A 10 -9.82 -26.25 -19.36
C ILE A 10 -8.42 -25.81 -18.95
N LEU A 11 -7.49 -26.75 -18.71
CA LEU A 11 -6.13 -26.44 -18.27
C LEU A 11 -5.36 -25.63 -19.31
N LYS A 12 -5.60 -25.86 -20.61
CA LYS A 12 -5.02 -25.05 -21.68
C LYS A 12 -5.37 -23.57 -21.58
N LEU A 13 -6.51 -23.21 -21.01
CA LEU A 13 -6.90 -21.80 -20.81
C LEU A 13 -6.04 -21.08 -19.76
N PHE A 14 -5.40 -21.84 -18.85
CA PHE A 14 -4.52 -21.30 -17.81
C PHE A 14 -3.03 -21.43 -18.16
N HIS A 15 -2.70 -22.01 -19.32
CA HIS A 15 -1.34 -22.10 -19.81
C HIS A 15 -1.00 -20.84 -20.60
N LEU A 16 -0.13 -20.01 -20.05
CA LEU A 16 0.40 -18.84 -20.74
C LEU A 16 1.75 -19.19 -21.34
N GLU A 17 1.87 -19.09 -22.66
CA GLU A 17 3.14 -19.28 -23.37
C GLU A 17 4.11 -18.14 -23.04
N ASP A 18 5.42 -18.40 -23.13
CA ASP A 18 6.47 -17.44 -22.80
C ASP A 18 6.39 -16.14 -23.63
N ASP A 19 5.95 -16.22 -24.89
CA ASP A 19 5.73 -15.03 -25.73
C ASP A 19 4.59 -14.15 -25.19
N VAL A 20 3.54 -14.77 -24.65
CA VAL A 20 2.40 -14.06 -24.05
C VAL A 20 2.84 -13.38 -22.75
N LEU A 21 3.56 -14.09 -21.88
CA LEU A 21 4.10 -13.51 -20.64
C LEU A 21 5.03 -12.32 -20.90
N ARG A 22 5.87 -12.40 -21.94
CA ARG A 22 6.72 -11.28 -22.35
C ARG A 22 5.89 -10.08 -22.80
N LYS A 23 4.85 -10.30 -23.61
CA LYS A 23 3.99 -9.22 -24.06
C LYS A 23 3.26 -8.54 -22.90
N ILE A 24 2.76 -9.32 -21.94
CA ILE A 24 2.15 -8.79 -20.71
C ILE A 24 3.15 -7.92 -19.94
N SER A 25 4.39 -8.38 -19.80
CA SER A 25 5.43 -7.62 -19.11
C SER A 25 5.72 -6.28 -19.79
N GLU A 26 5.81 -6.26 -21.12
CA GLU A 26 6.00 -5.03 -21.90
C GLU A 26 4.82 -4.07 -21.72
N ASP A 27 3.58 -4.59 -21.78
CA ASP A 27 2.37 -3.77 -21.61
C ASP A 27 2.28 -3.19 -20.19
N ILE A 28 2.69 -3.94 -19.16
CA ILE A 28 2.77 -3.42 -17.78
C ILE A 28 3.83 -2.31 -17.71
N GLU A 29 5.00 -2.50 -18.31
CA GLU A 29 6.08 -1.50 -18.31
C GLU A 29 5.62 -0.19 -18.98
N ASP A 30 4.97 -0.28 -20.14
CA ASP A 30 4.41 0.88 -20.85
C ASP A 30 3.41 1.64 -19.97
N GLU A 31 2.54 0.93 -19.26
CA GLU A 31 1.58 1.53 -18.34
C GLU A 31 2.25 2.17 -17.12
N LEU A 32 3.29 1.56 -16.54
CA LEU A 32 4.06 2.15 -15.43
C LEU A 32 4.72 3.46 -15.87
N VAL A 33 5.32 3.51 -17.06
CA VAL A 33 5.91 4.72 -17.64
C VAL A 33 4.84 5.79 -17.84
N LEU A 34 3.72 5.44 -18.47
CA LEU A 34 2.60 6.36 -18.67
C LEU A 34 2.03 6.87 -17.34
N GLY A 35 1.97 6.00 -16.32
CA GLY A 35 1.53 6.31 -14.97
C GLY A 35 2.45 7.31 -14.27
N LEU A 36 3.76 7.23 -14.46
CA LEU A 36 4.71 8.25 -13.98
C LEU A 36 4.54 9.60 -14.69
N GLU A 37 4.21 9.55 -15.98
CA GLU A 37 4.06 10.75 -16.81
C GLU A 37 2.76 11.51 -16.55
N LYS A 38 1.64 10.78 -16.45
CA LYS A 38 0.29 11.36 -16.45
C LYS A 38 -0.57 10.90 -15.28
N GLY A 39 -0.38 9.66 -14.80
CA GLY A 39 -1.25 9.06 -13.80
C GLY A 39 -2.61 8.67 -14.37
N THR A 40 -3.59 8.43 -13.49
CA THR A 40 -4.97 8.10 -13.86
C THR A 40 -5.79 9.38 -14.13
N PRO A 41 -6.73 9.37 -15.09
CA PRO A 41 -7.23 8.21 -15.87
C PRO A 41 -6.49 7.96 -17.20
N GLU A 42 -5.41 8.66 -17.52
CA GLU A 42 -4.69 8.45 -18.79
C GLU A 42 -3.93 7.12 -18.83
N ALA A 43 -3.36 6.70 -17.70
CA ALA A 43 -2.85 5.36 -17.46
C ALA A 43 -3.84 4.55 -16.62
N THR A 44 -3.80 3.22 -16.74
CA THR A 44 -4.51 2.29 -15.85
C THR A 44 -3.84 2.22 -14.47
N VAL A 45 -2.51 2.32 -14.40
CA VAL A 45 -1.75 2.24 -13.15
C VAL A 45 -1.47 3.62 -12.58
N ALA A 46 -1.74 3.79 -11.28
CA ALA A 46 -1.79 5.11 -10.68
C ALA A 46 -0.43 5.69 -10.33
N MET A 47 0.63 4.89 -10.10
CA MET A 47 2.01 5.34 -9.81
C MET A 47 2.08 6.51 -8.82
N LEU A 48 1.55 6.30 -7.61
CA LEU A 48 1.34 7.33 -6.60
C LEU A 48 2.65 7.76 -5.91
N PRO A 49 3.01 9.06 -5.92
CA PRO A 49 4.16 9.58 -5.18
C PRO A 49 3.98 9.43 -3.66
N SER A 50 4.94 8.80 -2.96
CA SER A 50 4.80 8.55 -1.51
C SER A 50 5.48 9.58 -0.60
N PHE A 51 6.28 10.49 -1.16
CA PHE A 51 7.16 11.43 -0.42
C PHE A 51 8.26 10.78 0.42
N ILE A 52 8.47 9.47 0.36
CA ILE A 52 9.53 8.77 1.09
C ILE A 52 10.80 8.77 0.24
N PRO A 53 11.88 9.47 0.66
CA PRO A 53 13.02 9.74 -0.22
C PRO A 53 14.07 8.63 -0.26
N ALA A 54 14.05 7.73 0.71
CA ALA A 54 15.07 6.71 0.88
C ALA A 54 14.49 5.49 1.61
N LEU A 55 15.13 4.35 1.37
CA LEU A 55 14.88 3.11 2.08
C LEU A 55 15.85 2.99 3.26
N PRO A 56 15.46 2.28 4.32
CA PRO A 56 16.32 2.09 5.48
C PRO A 56 17.59 1.33 5.11
N ASP A 57 18.70 1.68 5.76
CA ASP A 57 20.02 1.09 5.52
C ASP A 57 20.46 0.11 6.62
N GLY A 58 19.62 -0.08 7.64
CA GLY A 58 19.89 -0.98 8.76
C GLY A 58 20.65 -0.31 9.91
N SER A 59 21.11 0.93 9.75
CA SER A 59 21.81 1.68 10.80
C SER A 59 20.87 2.34 11.80
N GLU A 60 19.56 2.34 11.53
CA GLU A 60 18.55 3.02 12.33
C GLU A 60 18.49 2.49 13.77
N THR A 61 18.30 3.40 14.72
CA THR A 61 18.17 3.10 16.14
C THR A 61 17.00 3.86 16.74
N GLY A 62 16.36 3.30 17.76
CA GLY A 62 15.34 3.99 18.54
C GLY A 62 14.02 3.23 18.62
N LYS A 63 13.04 3.86 19.26
CA LYS A 63 11.70 3.30 19.47
C LYS A 63 10.69 4.03 18.58
N TYR A 64 9.90 3.26 17.85
CA TYR A 64 8.92 3.75 16.89
C TYR A 64 7.60 3.04 17.11
N ILE A 65 6.50 3.75 16.89
CA ILE A 65 5.16 3.14 16.84
C ILE A 65 4.78 2.94 15.37
N ALA A 66 4.34 1.74 15.02
CA ALA A 66 3.65 1.50 13.77
C ALA A 66 2.16 1.25 14.07
N ILE A 67 1.29 1.99 13.38
CA ILE A 67 -0.15 1.73 13.33
C ILE A 67 -0.44 1.21 11.94
N ASP A 68 -0.87 -0.04 11.83
CA ASP A 68 -1.13 -0.73 10.58
C ASP A 68 -2.61 -1.09 10.49
N LEU A 69 -3.29 -0.44 9.55
CA LEU A 69 -4.71 -0.66 9.26
C LEU A 69 -4.85 -1.26 7.86
N SER A 70 -5.23 -2.53 7.81
CA SER A 70 -5.51 -3.25 6.57
C SER A 70 -6.83 -4.01 6.69
N GLY A 71 -7.82 -3.61 5.88
CA GLY A 71 -9.20 -4.01 6.11
C GLY A 71 -9.62 -3.65 7.55
N LYS A 72 -10.39 -4.53 8.21
CA LYS A 72 -10.88 -4.31 9.59
C LYS A 72 -9.86 -4.66 10.66
N ASN A 73 -8.67 -5.14 10.26
CA ASN A 73 -7.61 -5.53 11.17
C ASN A 73 -6.73 -4.31 11.46
N LEU A 74 -6.67 -3.93 12.73
CA LEU A 74 -5.77 -2.92 13.23
C LEU A 74 -4.65 -3.60 14.01
N ARG A 75 -3.41 -3.30 13.66
CA ARG A 75 -2.22 -3.69 14.43
C ARG A 75 -1.54 -2.44 14.95
N ILE A 76 -1.20 -2.45 16.23
CA ILE A 76 -0.34 -1.43 16.84
C ILE A 76 0.92 -2.14 17.31
N MET A 77 2.07 -1.62 16.90
CA MET A 77 3.37 -2.22 17.18
C MET A 77 4.33 -1.18 17.75
N LEU A 78 5.04 -1.54 18.82
CA LEU A 78 6.26 -0.86 19.24
C LEU A 78 7.45 -1.59 18.61
N LEU A 79 8.18 -0.89 17.75
CA LEU A 79 9.40 -1.36 17.12
C LEU A 79 10.61 -0.72 17.80
N THR A 80 11.56 -1.52 18.27
CA THR A 80 12.84 -1.06 18.81
C THR A 80 13.96 -1.47 17.87
N LEU A 81 14.48 -0.50 17.13
CA LEU A 81 15.62 -0.66 16.23
C LEU A 81 16.92 -0.49 17.03
N LYS A 82 17.89 -1.37 16.79
CA LYS A 82 19.15 -1.45 17.55
C LYS A 82 20.39 -1.12 16.71
N GLY A 83 20.19 -0.73 15.44
CA GLY A 83 21.27 -0.45 14.49
C GLY A 83 21.85 -1.70 13.83
N ALA A 84 22.94 -1.50 13.11
CA ALA A 84 23.45 -2.46 12.14
C ALA A 84 23.71 -3.86 12.73
N GLY A 85 23.22 -4.88 12.03
CA GLY A 85 23.44 -6.30 12.35
C GLY A 85 22.66 -6.83 13.55
N GLN A 86 21.74 -6.04 14.11
CA GLN A 86 20.90 -6.46 15.23
C GLN A 86 19.44 -6.60 14.80
N GLU A 87 18.84 -7.73 15.14
CA GLU A 87 17.42 -7.98 14.91
C GLU A 87 16.56 -6.99 15.74
N PRO A 88 15.57 -6.33 15.12
CA PRO A 88 14.63 -5.48 15.85
C PRO A 88 13.84 -6.26 16.92
N GLU A 89 13.51 -5.57 18.00
CA GLU A 89 12.51 -6.07 18.95
C GLU A 89 11.14 -5.47 18.61
N GLN A 90 10.10 -6.29 18.68
CA GLN A 90 8.73 -5.85 18.43
C GLN A 90 7.76 -6.36 19.52
N ILE A 91 6.84 -5.49 19.91
CA ILE A 91 5.67 -5.84 20.73
C ILE A 91 4.45 -5.36 19.95
N ASN A 92 3.48 -6.23 19.69
CA ASN A 92 2.30 -5.87 18.89
C ASN A 92 0.98 -6.32 19.52
N HIS A 93 -0.05 -5.48 19.42
CA HIS A 93 -1.44 -5.83 19.71
C HIS A 93 -2.29 -5.73 18.45
N ASN A 94 -3.21 -6.68 18.28
CA ASN A 94 -4.15 -6.71 17.16
C ASN A 94 -5.57 -6.45 17.67
N PHE A 95 -6.35 -5.71 16.88
CA PHE A 95 -7.72 -5.30 17.18
C PHE A 95 -8.58 -5.42 15.94
N ILE A 96 -9.89 -5.55 16.12
CA ILE A 96 -10.87 -5.46 15.04
C ILE A 96 -11.58 -4.12 15.17
N VAL A 97 -11.53 -3.31 14.10
CA VAL A 97 -12.05 -1.94 14.13
C VAL A 97 -13.58 -1.93 13.95
N PRO A 98 -14.33 -1.21 14.81
CA PRO A 98 -15.75 -0.91 14.61
C PRO A 98 -15.94 0.25 13.60
N ALA A 99 -17.18 0.70 13.41
CA ALA A 99 -17.52 1.80 12.49
C ALA A 99 -16.86 3.16 12.84
N SER A 100 -16.58 3.43 14.12
CA SER A 100 -15.86 4.64 14.54
C SER A 100 -14.35 4.40 14.49
N LEU A 101 -13.72 4.73 13.37
CA LEU A 101 -12.34 4.34 13.06
C LEU A 101 -11.27 5.06 13.90
N PHE A 102 -11.10 6.38 13.74
CA PHE A 102 -9.94 7.08 14.29
C PHE A 102 -9.96 7.19 15.82
N THR A 103 -11.13 7.42 16.43
CA THR A 103 -11.28 7.40 17.89
C THR A 103 -10.94 6.02 18.47
N PHE A 104 -11.32 4.94 17.77
CA PHE A 104 -10.97 3.59 18.20
C PHE A 104 -9.45 3.35 18.11
N ILE A 105 -8.81 3.76 17.00
CA ILE A 105 -7.34 3.68 16.85
C ILE A 105 -6.64 4.42 17.98
N ALA A 106 -7.05 5.66 18.29
CA ALA A 106 -6.49 6.45 19.38
C ALA A 106 -6.63 5.73 20.74
N ASN A 107 -7.80 5.19 21.04
CA ASN A 107 -8.05 4.42 22.27
C ASN A 107 -7.18 3.16 22.38
N CYS A 108 -7.07 2.41 21.29
CA CYS A 108 -6.19 1.24 21.21
C CYS A 108 -4.72 1.62 21.43
N LEU A 109 -4.26 2.72 20.83
CA LEU A 109 -2.89 3.21 21.01
C LEU A 109 -2.63 3.58 22.47
N MET A 110 -3.52 4.34 23.10
CA MET A 110 -3.35 4.75 24.50
C MET A 110 -3.29 3.55 25.45
N LYS A 111 -4.18 2.57 25.24
CA LYS A 111 -4.16 1.33 26.02
C LYS A 111 -2.82 0.61 25.86
N PHE A 112 -2.38 0.44 24.61
CA PHE A 112 -1.11 -0.21 24.29
C PHE A 112 0.09 0.51 24.92
N LEU A 113 0.18 1.84 24.77
CA LEU A 113 1.27 2.64 25.33
C LEU A 113 1.30 2.59 26.86
N LYS A 114 0.15 2.53 27.53
CA LYS A 114 0.07 2.35 28.98
C LYS A 114 0.56 0.98 29.42
N GLU A 115 0.25 -0.08 28.67
CA GLU A 115 0.69 -1.44 28.97
C GLU A 115 2.20 -1.62 28.84
N VAL A 116 2.84 -0.89 27.93
CA VAL A 116 4.31 -0.90 27.75
C VAL A 116 5.05 0.21 28.50
N ASP A 117 4.36 0.95 29.38
CA ASP A 117 4.91 2.05 30.20
C ASP A 117 5.57 3.19 29.39
N LEU A 118 4.92 3.56 28.27
CA LEU A 118 5.39 4.62 27.35
C LEU A 118 4.30 5.65 27.01
N LEU A 119 3.26 5.77 27.84
CA LEU A 119 2.13 6.66 27.59
C LEU A 119 2.56 8.12 27.39
N GLU A 120 3.45 8.62 28.25
CA GLU A 120 3.97 10.00 28.21
C GLU A 120 5.13 10.20 27.22
N ALA A 121 5.66 9.11 26.64
CA ALA A 121 6.79 9.17 25.74
C ALA A 121 6.43 9.89 24.43
N ASN A 122 7.33 10.73 23.93
CA ASN A 122 7.20 11.34 22.62
C ASN A 122 7.75 10.39 21.54
N LEU A 123 6.91 9.44 21.13
CA LEU A 123 7.26 8.43 20.13
C LEU A 123 6.83 8.86 18.72
N PRO A 124 7.69 8.69 17.70
CA PRO A 124 7.30 8.86 16.31
C PRO A 124 6.36 7.72 15.88
N ILE A 125 5.23 8.08 15.27
CA ILE A 125 4.27 7.13 14.69
C ILE A 125 4.46 7.08 13.17
N GLY A 126 4.65 5.88 12.63
CA GLY A 126 4.41 5.55 11.23
C GLY A 126 2.99 4.99 11.08
N PHE A 127 2.17 5.63 10.27
CA PHE A 127 0.80 5.21 10.01
C PHE A 127 0.72 4.49 8.65
N VAL A 128 0.64 3.16 8.69
CA VAL A 128 0.40 2.33 7.51
C VAL A 128 -1.10 2.26 7.28
N PHE A 129 -1.56 2.86 6.18
CA PHE A 129 -2.96 2.99 5.83
C PHE A 129 -3.19 2.44 4.43
N SER A 130 -3.59 1.17 4.35
CA SER A 130 -3.66 0.39 3.11
C SER A 130 -4.92 0.64 2.28
N TYR A 131 -5.22 1.90 2.02
CA TYR A 131 -6.33 2.34 1.17
C TYR A 131 -5.85 3.40 0.17
N PRO A 132 -6.52 3.54 -0.99
CA PRO A 132 -6.14 4.51 -2.00
C PRO A 132 -6.15 5.94 -1.46
N CYS A 133 -4.97 6.55 -1.41
CA CYS A 133 -4.74 7.88 -0.89
C CYS A 133 -3.89 8.71 -1.85
N GLU A 134 -4.26 9.98 -2.00
CA GLU A 134 -3.38 10.98 -2.58
C GLU A 134 -2.58 11.62 -1.44
N LEU A 135 -1.27 11.42 -1.42
CA LEU A 135 -0.39 12.08 -0.47
C LEU A 135 -0.09 13.50 -0.98
N THR A 136 -0.19 14.49 -0.09
CA THR A 136 0.25 15.87 -0.35
C THR A 136 1.57 16.18 0.37
N SER A 137 1.94 15.33 1.34
CA SER A 137 3.25 15.29 1.98
C SER A 137 3.44 13.94 2.67
N ILE A 138 4.63 13.68 3.21
CA ILE A 138 4.88 12.49 4.05
C ILE A 138 3.98 12.41 5.29
N ARG A 139 3.31 13.52 5.69
CA ARG A 139 2.42 13.61 6.86
C ARG A 139 0.99 14.01 6.49
N SER A 140 0.58 13.90 5.24
CA SER A 140 -0.78 14.26 4.82
C SER A 140 -1.21 13.37 3.66
N ALA A 141 -2.35 12.72 3.84
CA ALA A 141 -2.92 11.82 2.83
C ALA A 141 -4.43 11.98 2.76
N ARG A 142 -4.93 12.39 1.60
CA ARG A 142 -6.36 12.49 1.32
C ARG A 142 -6.88 11.12 0.88
N LEU A 143 -7.82 10.56 1.64
CA LEU A 143 -8.51 9.32 1.24
C LEU A 143 -9.33 9.58 -0.04
N LEU A 144 -9.10 8.79 -1.08
CA LEU A 144 -9.80 8.96 -2.35
C LEU A 144 -11.13 8.19 -2.33
N TRP A 145 -11.09 6.88 -2.07
CA TRP A 145 -12.25 6.01 -1.91
C TRP A 145 -11.92 4.85 -0.97
N TRP A 146 -12.94 4.22 -0.41
CA TRP A 146 -12.77 3.02 0.39
C TRP A 146 -12.70 1.77 -0.48
N THR A 147 -11.93 0.79 -0.01
CA THR A 147 -11.86 -0.58 -0.55
C THR A 147 -12.03 -1.57 0.61
N LYS A 148 -11.97 -2.89 0.33
CA LYS A 148 -11.90 -3.93 1.37
C LYS A 148 -13.09 -3.91 2.36
N GLY A 149 -14.29 -3.58 1.87
CA GLY A 149 -15.54 -3.58 2.64
C GLY A 149 -15.66 -2.48 3.70
N PHE A 150 -14.86 -1.42 3.64
CA PHE A 150 -15.09 -0.18 4.38
C PHE A 150 -16.00 0.77 3.60
N ASP A 151 -16.85 1.49 4.33
CA ASP A 151 -17.61 2.61 3.78
C ASP A 151 -17.91 3.63 4.88
N ILE A 152 -16.90 4.43 5.25
CA ILE A 152 -17.04 5.50 6.24
C ILE A 152 -17.08 6.83 5.49
N GLN A 153 -18.30 7.27 5.18
CA GLN A 153 -18.56 8.49 4.40
C GLN A 153 -17.85 9.72 4.98
N ASP A 154 -17.80 9.84 6.31
CA ASP A 154 -17.15 10.97 6.99
C ASP A 154 -15.63 11.04 6.79
N CYS A 155 -14.99 10.02 6.23
CA CYS A 155 -13.54 10.01 5.98
C CYS A 155 -13.18 10.31 4.51
N LEU A 156 -14.14 10.16 3.59
CA LEU A 156 -13.89 10.34 2.17
C LEU A 156 -13.42 11.77 1.88
N GLN A 157 -12.37 11.88 1.05
CA GLN A 157 -11.78 13.14 0.62
C GLN A 157 -11.21 14.00 1.76
N LYS A 158 -11.02 13.42 2.95
CA LYS A 158 -10.38 14.08 4.10
C LYS A 158 -8.97 13.56 4.31
N ASP A 159 -8.16 14.38 4.99
CA ASP A 159 -6.81 14.01 5.40
C ASP A 159 -6.85 13.05 6.59
N VAL A 160 -6.48 11.79 6.37
CA VAL A 160 -6.56 10.73 7.38
C VAL A 160 -5.51 10.90 8.48
N VAL A 161 -4.39 11.59 8.21
CA VAL A 161 -3.41 11.91 9.25
C VAL A 161 -4.00 12.93 10.21
N LYS A 162 -4.64 13.97 9.67
CA LYS A 162 -5.31 14.99 10.48
C LYS A 162 -6.43 14.39 11.33
N LEU A 163 -7.26 13.51 10.77
CA LEU A 163 -8.31 12.82 11.52
C LEU A 163 -7.75 11.98 12.68
N LEU A 164 -6.62 11.30 12.46
CA LEU A 164 -5.95 10.55 13.53
C LEU A 164 -5.34 11.49 14.58
N GLU A 165 -4.66 12.56 14.17
CA GLU A 165 -4.07 13.54 15.08
C GLU A 165 -5.14 14.25 15.93
N GLU A 166 -6.29 14.61 15.35
CA GLU A 166 -7.45 15.16 16.08
C GLU A 166 -7.97 14.18 17.13
N ALA A 167 -8.09 12.89 16.78
CA ALA A 167 -8.52 11.85 17.72
C ALA A 167 -7.51 11.65 18.87
N LEU A 168 -6.20 11.75 18.58
CA LEU A 168 -5.15 11.67 19.59
C LEU A 168 -5.17 12.89 20.52
N ASP A 169 -5.28 14.10 19.96
CA ASP A 169 -5.27 15.35 20.72
C ASP A 169 -6.50 15.49 21.64
N LEU A 170 -7.67 14.95 21.24
CA LEU A 170 -8.88 14.91 22.09
C LEU A 170 -8.68 14.11 23.38
N SER A 171 -7.78 13.13 23.37
CA SER A 171 -7.50 12.34 24.57
C SER A 171 -6.59 13.07 25.56
N MET A 172 -5.68 13.91 25.06
CA MET A 172 -4.60 14.57 25.82
C MET A 172 -3.74 13.63 26.68
N LEU A 173 -3.68 12.33 26.34
CA LEU A 173 -2.97 11.33 27.16
C LEU A 173 -1.58 10.96 26.66
N THR A 174 -1.23 11.26 25.40
CA THR A 174 0.07 10.87 24.82
C THR A 174 0.72 12.00 24.04
N ASN A 175 2.06 12.00 24.03
CA ASN A 175 2.89 12.90 23.25
C ASN A 175 3.33 12.28 21.90
N ALA A 176 2.88 11.07 21.57
CA ALA A 176 3.21 10.43 20.31
C ALA A 176 2.63 11.21 19.12
N LYS A 177 3.38 11.32 18.02
CA LYS A 177 3.01 12.14 16.85
C LYS A 177 3.23 11.38 15.55
N VAL A 178 2.29 11.52 14.63
CA VAL A 178 2.41 10.95 13.28
C VAL A 178 3.53 11.66 12.53
N LYS A 179 4.57 10.92 12.16
CA LYS A 179 5.74 11.42 11.42
C LYS A 179 5.74 11.00 9.97
N ALA A 180 5.07 9.90 9.65
CA ALA A 180 4.90 9.43 8.29
C ALA A 180 3.57 8.70 8.13
N ILE A 181 2.93 8.86 6.98
CA ILE A 181 1.89 7.97 6.47
C ILE A 181 2.40 7.24 5.24
N MET A 182 2.03 5.97 5.08
CA MET A 182 2.48 5.14 3.96
C MET A 182 1.46 4.04 3.62
N ASN A 183 1.54 3.56 2.38
CA ASN A 183 0.88 2.33 1.95
C ASN A 183 1.61 1.10 2.53
N ASP A 184 0.93 -0.05 2.64
CA ASP A 184 1.54 -1.29 3.17
C ASP A 184 2.69 -1.81 2.33
N THR A 185 2.62 -1.71 1.01
CA THR A 185 3.71 -2.10 0.11
C THR A 185 5.00 -1.35 0.44
N VAL A 186 4.91 -0.08 0.84
CA VAL A 186 6.06 0.73 1.26
C VAL A 186 6.61 0.25 2.60
N GLY A 187 5.73 -0.10 3.54
CA GLY A 187 6.14 -0.72 4.81
C GLY A 187 6.86 -2.06 4.60
N GLN A 188 6.38 -2.89 3.67
CA GLN A 188 7.03 -4.15 3.30
C GLN A 188 8.39 -3.90 2.62
N LEU A 189 8.47 -2.96 1.68
CA LEU A 189 9.71 -2.56 1.02
C LEU A 189 10.73 -2.07 2.05
N ALA A 190 10.31 -1.22 3.00
CA ALA A 190 11.19 -0.70 4.05
C ALA A 190 11.69 -1.81 4.98
N ALA A 191 10.81 -2.70 5.45
CA ALA A 191 11.22 -3.82 6.31
C ALA A 191 12.19 -4.78 5.61
N ALA A 192 11.94 -5.09 4.34
CA ALA A 192 12.82 -5.93 3.54
C ALA A 192 14.16 -5.25 3.24
N SER A 193 14.15 -3.94 2.97
CA SER A 193 15.37 -3.15 2.75
C SER A 193 16.23 -3.05 4.01
N PHE A 194 15.62 -2.89 5.19
CA PHE A 194 16.33 -2.91 6.46
C PHE A 194 17.11 -4.23 6.65
N LYS A 195 16.51 -5.35 6.26
CA LYS A 195 17.09 -6.70 6.44
C LYS A 195 18.09 -7.08 5.35
N TYR A 196 17.77 -6.81 4.09
CA TYR A 196 18.52 -7.30 2.92
C TYR A 196 19.35 -6.21 2.23
N GLY A 197 19.24 -4.96 2.70
CA GLY A 197 19.92 -3.79 2.16
C GLY A 197 19.54 -3.53 0.69
N PRO A 198 20.48 -3.06 -0.13
CA PRO A 198 20.22 -2.62 -1.51
C PRO A 198 19.82 -3.77 -2.47
N LYS A 199 19.79 -5.02 -2.01
CA LYS A 199 19.27 -6.14 -2.79
C LYS A 199 17.75 -6.13 -2.89
N CYS A 200 17.06 -5.45 -1.98
CA CYS A 200 15.62 -5.27 -2.05
C CYS A 200 15.31 -4.07 -2.96
N THR A 201 14.69 -4.33 -4.11
CA THR A 201 14.39 -3.29 -5.11
C THR A 201 12.90 -3.02 -5.26
N VAL A 202 12.05 -4.00 -4.93
CA VAL A 202 10.59 -3.92 -5.04
C VAL A 202 9.96 -4.59 -3.83
N GLY A 203 8.95 -3.95 -3.25
CA GLY A 203 8.06 -4.54 -2.26
C GLY A 203 6.76 -4.93 -2.96
N VAL A 204 6.34 -6.18 -2.82
CA VAL A 204 5.11 -6.70 -3.42
C VAL A 204 4.24 -7.31 -2.34
N VAL A 205 2.95 -6.98 -2.36
CA VAL A 205 1.91 -7.61 -1.54
C VAL A 205 1.04 -8.44 -2.48
N ILE A 206 0.94 -9.74 -2.20
CA ILE A 206 0.05 -10.68 -2.90
C ILE A 206 -0.85 -11.32 -1.85
N GLY A 207 -2.15 -11.03 -1.89
CA GLY A 207 -3.12 -11.52 -0.92
C GLY A 207 -4.55 -11.21 -1.37
N TYR A 208 -5.32 -10.53 -0.51
CA TYR A 208 -6.67 -10.05 -0.89
C TYR A 208 -6.61 -9.02 -2.03
N GLY A 209 -5.51 -8.24 -2.10
CA GLY A 209 -5.17 -7.39 -3.24
C GLY A 209 -3.77 -7.72 -3.75
N CYS A 210 -3.37 -7.06 -4.84
CA CYS A 210 -2.04 -7.23 -5.44
C CYS A 210 -1.46 -5.84 -5.72
N ASN A 211 -0.46 -5.42 -4.95
CA ASN A 211 0.12 -4.09 -5.13
C ASN A 211 1.64 -4.14 -4.97
N SER A 212 2.32 -3.10 -5.45
CA SER A 212 3.77 -2.99 -5.33
C SER A 212 4.25 -1.57 -5.06
N SER A 213 5.49 -1.47 -4.58
CA SER A 213 6.22 -0.21 -4.49
C SER A 213 7.70 -0.42 -4.74
N TYR A 214 8.37 0.64 -5.20
CA TYR A 214 9.81 0.64 -5.45
C TYR A 214 10.38 2.06 -5.31
N LEU A 215 11.70 2.19 -5.22
CA LEU A 215 12.39 3.48 -5.18
C LEU A 215 12.71 3.98 -6.60
N GLU A 216 12.13 5.10 -6.98
CA GLU A 216 12.25 5.72 -8.31
C GLU A 216 13.09 7.01 -8.24
N GLU A 217 13.71 7.40 -9.36
CA GLU A 217 14.29 8.72 -9.54
C GLU A 217 13.16 9.75 -9.66
N THR A 218 13.15 10.76 -8.80
CA THR A 218 12.12 11.82 -8.77
C THR A 218 11.99 12.52 -10.12
N ALA A 219 13.08 12.63 -10.87
CA ALA A 219 13.08 13.19 -12.21
C ALA A 219 12.21 12.39 -13.21
N ASN A 220 11.94 11.11 -12.98
CA ASN A 220 11.11 10.28 -13.85
C ASN A 220 9.61 10.47 -13.57
N ILE A 221 9.23 10.97 -12.40
CA ILE A 221 7.84 11.19 -11.99
C ILE A 221 7.31 12.50 -12.60
N LYS A 222 7.07 12.55 -13.91
CA LYS A 222 6.77 13.83 -14.63
C LYS A 222 5.49 14.51 -14.18
N LYS A 223 4.49 13.75 -13.70
CA LYS A 223 3.27 14.32 -13.13
C LYS A 223 3.47 15.00 -11.77
N PHE A 224 4.56 14.69 -11.07
CA PHE A 224 4.83 15.20 -9.75
C PHE A 224 5.64 16.50 -9.83
N ASN A 225 5.01 17.62 -9.44
CA ASN A 225 5.69 18.90 -9.36
C ASN A 225 6.48 19.00 -8.03
N ALA A 226 7.75 18.58 -8.07
CA ALA A 226 8.64 18.61 -6.91
C ALA A 226 8.85 20.03 -6.34
N GLU A 227 8.91 21.06 -7.19
CA GLU A 227 9.08 22.45 -6.76
C GLU A 227 7.86 22.95 -5.98
N ALA A 228 6.65 22.70 -6.49
CA ALA A 228 5.40 23.08 -5.83
C ALA A 228 5.23 22.43 -4.45
N HIS A 229 5.79 21.23 -4.26
CA HIS A 229 5.77 20.51 -2.99
C HIS A 229 7.02 20.75 -2.12
N ASN A 230 7.95 21.61 -2.57
CA ASN A 230 9.25 21.83 -1.93
C ASN A 230 10.00 20.50 -1.64
N TYR A 231 9.87 19.54 -2.53
CA TYR A 231 10.52 18.23 -2.46
C TYR A 231 11.91 18.32 -3.09
N LYS A 232 12.96 18.08 -2.28
CA LYS A 232 14.36 18.33 -2.66
C LYS A 232 15.21 17.06 -2.78
N HIS A 233 14.58 15.89 -2.74
CA HIS A 233 15.29 14.61 -2.82
C HIS A 233 15.29 14.10 -4.25
N ASP A 234 16.38 13.48 -4.67
CA ASP A 234 16.54 12.95 -6.03
C ASP A 234 15.73 11.68 -6.25
N LYS A 235 15.34 10.98 -5.16
CA LYS A 235 14.61 9.72 -5.20
C LYS A 235 13.34 9.80 -4.39
N MET A 236 12.36 8.99 -4.77
CA MET A 236 11.10 8.84 -4.05
C MET A 236 10.57 7.41 -4.22
N VAL A 237 10.04 6.81 -3.16
CA VAL A 237 9.28 5.57 -3.29
C VAL A 237 7.98 5.86 -4.02
N VAL A 238 7.63 5.04 -5.00
CA VAL A 238 6.37 5.11 -5.75
C VAL A 238 5.55 3.87 -5.43
N VAL A 239 4.27 4.06 -5.15
CA VAL A 239 3.29 2.97 -5.01
C VAL A 239 2.62 2.77 -6.35
N THR A 240 2.71 1.58 -6.94
CA THR A 240 2.29 1.39 -8.32
C THR A 240 0.78 1.40 -8.50
N GLU A 241 0.04 0.86 -7.51
CA GLU A 241 -1.40 0.54 -7.64
C GLU A 241 -1.66 -0.25 -8.93
N TRP A 242 -0.85 -1.28 -9.16
CA TRP A 242 -0.83 -2.02 -10.44
C TRP A 242 -1.99 -3.03 -10.58
N GLU A 243 -2.83 -3.16 -9.55
CA GLU A 243 -4.00 -4.05 -9.56
C GLU A 243 -5.05 -3.63 -10.59
N GLU A 244 -5.05 -2.34 -10.95
CA GLU A 244 -5.93 -1.77 -11.96
C GLU A 244 -5.40 -1.95 -13.40
N PHE A 245 -4.21 -2.55 -13.56
CA PHE A 245 -3.65 -2.83 -14.88
C PHE A 245 -4.62 -3.67 -15.72
N GLY A 246 -4.84 -3.24 -16.97
CA GLY A 246 -5.77 -3.92 -17.87
C GLY A 246 -7.24 -3.56 -17.65
N SER A 247 -7.56 -2.50 -16.89
CA SER A 247 -8.93 -1.98 -16.75
C SER A 247 -9.41 -1.17 -17.97
N HIS A 248 -8.51 -0.47 -18.67
CA HIS A 248 -8.83 0.27 -19.91
C HIS A 248 -8.70 -0.58 -21.17
N VAL A 249 -7.90 -1.63 -21.10
CA VAL A 249 -7.66 -2.55 -22.21
C VAL A 249 -8.56 -3.73 -21.98
N SER A 250 -9.14 -4.30 -23.04
CA SER A 250 -9.59 -5.69 -22.96
C SER A 250 -8.38 -6.63 -22.93
N PHE A 251 -7.50 -6.44 -21.95
CA PHE A 251 -6.34 -7.26 -21.67
C PHE A 251 -6.76 -8.72 -21.50
N VAL A 252 -7.92 -8.93 -20.87
CA VAL A 252 -8.61 -10.21 -20.81
C VAL A 252 -8.96 -10.73 -22.21
N GLU A 253 -9.50 -9.94 -23.14
CA GLU A 253 -9.81 -10.41 -24.50
C GLU A 253 -8.55 -10.67 -25.36
N LYS A 254 -7.45 -9.94 -25.14
CA LYS A 254 -6.20 -10.11 -25.90
C LYS A 254 -5.34 -11.28 -25.42
N VAL A 255 -5.34 -11.53 -24.10
CA VAL A 255 -4.58 -12.63 -23.46
C VAL A 255 -5.45 -13.88 -23.30
N TYR A 256 -6.76 -13.72 -23.10
CA TYR A 256 -7.78 -14.77 -23.01
C TYR A 256 -8.91 -14.53 -24.03
N PRO A 257 -8.67 -14.75 -25.35
CA PRO A 257 -9.66 -14.52 -26.41
C PRO A 257 -10.96 -15.34 -26.32
N PHE A 258 -11.11 -16.22 -25.31
CA PHE A 258 -12.25 -17.11 -25.14
C PHE A 258 -13.23 -16.69 -24.01
N MET A 259 -12.93 -15.65 -23.23
CA MET A 259 -13.88 -15.19 -22.19
C MET A 259 -15.15 -14.53 -22.75
N GLU A 260 -15.23 -14.27 -24.06
CA GLU A 260 -16.45 -13.76 -24.70
C GLU A 260 -17.35 -14.83 -25.36
N SER A 261 -16.91 -16.08 -25.57
CA SER A 261 -17.76 -17.06 -26.25
C SER A 261 -18.59 -17.90 -25.28
N GLY A 262 -19.43 -17.24 -24.47
CA GLY A 262 -20.46 -17.92 -23.68
C GLY A 262 -20.80 -17.19 -22.39
N SER A 263 -22.01 -16.62 -22.36
CA SER A 263 -22.66 -15.96 -21.21
C SER A 263 -22.08 -14.61 -20.78
N SER A 264 -22.68 -13.56 -21.34
CA SER A 264 -22.66 -12.16 -20.93
C SER A 264 -23.21 -11.91 -19.51
N GLY A 265 -22.78 -12.68 -18.52
CA GLY A 265 -23.30 -12.59 -17.15
C GLY A 265 -22.63 -13.52 -16.15
N VAL A 266 -21.37 -13.89 -16.36
CA VAL A 266 -20.64 -14.72 -15.38
C VAL A 266 -19.35 -14.03 -14.93
N ALA A 267 -18.57 -13.39 -15.82
CA ALA A 267 -17.33 -12.71 -15.44
C ALA A 267 -17.55 -11.48 -14.52
N SER A 268 -18.69 -10.79 -14.64
CA SER A 268 -19.09 -9.72 -13.70
C SER A 268 -19.36 -10.24 -12.30
N ASP A 269 -19.85 -11.47 -12.19
CA ASP A 269 -20.39 -12.02 -10.94
C ASP A 269 -19.29 -12.63 -10.06
N TRP A 270 -18.19 -13.12 -10.65
CA TRP A 270 -17.04 -13.59 -9.86
C TRP A 270 -16.29 -12.47 -9.13
N TRP A 271 -16.25 -11.27 -9.71
CA TRP A 271 -15.59 -10.10 -9.12
C TRP A 271 -16.53 -9.29 -8.20
N SER A 272 -17.84 -9.27 -8.46
CA SER A 272 -18.80 -8.59 -7.58
C SER A 272 -19.07 -9.35 -6.29
N ASP A 273 -19.07 -10.68 -6.32
CA ASP A 273 -19.55 -11.50 -5.19
C ASP A 273 -18.45 -11.87 -4.17
N SER A 274 -17.24 -11.33 -4.35
CA SER A 274 -16.10 -11.50 -3.43
C SER A 274 -15.62 -10.21 -2.72
N CYS A 275 -16.37 -9.10 -2.87
CA CYS A 275 -16.11 -7.82 -2.19
C CYS A 275 -16.97 -7.63 -0.92
#